data_AF-A0A813GST2-F1
#
_entry.id   AF-A0A813GST2-F1
#
_cell.length_a   1.000
_cell.length_b   1.000
_cell.length_c   1.000
_cell.angle_alpha   90.00
_cell.angle_beta   90.00
_cell.angle_gamma   90.00
#
_symmetry.space_group_name_H-M   'P 1'
#
loop_
_entity.id
_entity.type
_entity.pdbx_description
1 polymer ?
#
loop_
_entity_poly.entity_id
_entity_poly.type
_entity_poly.pdbx_seq_one_letter_code
_entity_poly.pdbx_strand_id
1 'polypeptide(L)'
;AERVAEADFQAAEKLAAQEAGQAEGAFGTWAVSVNQWCQDVWHGLFANQAPGPGGLIEDTFMGLLSAVSLYSLVQMAFLKRKSNSWSGLAHTATGAMQIGIVLYAIIEERCLRESPGPVWAVATWVIFMVNNITMWPLLKYFRGTEVQRVLFKLAYSFIISFQGIHAVAWSYQYPWLYWVVMPYWFWSIK
;
A
#
# COMPACT_ATOMS: atom_id res chain seq x y z
N ALA A 1 44.26 -30.01 -40.86
CA ALA A 1 42.79 -29.96 -40.81
C ALA A 1 42.30 -30.58 -39.50
N GLU A 2 42.64 -31.83 -39.21
CA GLU A 2 42.17 -32.58 -38.03
C GLU A 2 42.55 -31.95 -36.68
N ARG A 3 43.80 -31.51 -36.49
CA ARG A 3 44.26 -30.84 -35.25
C ARG A 3 43.65 -29.46 -34.99
N VAL A 4 43.16 -28.78 -36.03
CA VAL A 4 42.52 -27.46 -35.89
C VAL A 4 41.07 -27.66 -35.42
N ALA A 5 40.37 -28.66 -35.98
CA ALA A 5 39.04 -29.03 -35.55
C ALA A 5 38.99 -29.51 -34.08
N GLU A 6 40.03 -30.22 -33.63
CA GLU A 6 40.12 -30.69 -32.24
C GLU A 6 40.37 -29.54 -31.24
N ALA A 7 41.15 -28.53 -31.63
CA ALA A 7 41.36 -27.34 -30.81
C ALA A 7 40.11 -26.46 -30.71
N ASP A 8 39.36 -26.30 -31.81
CA ASP A 8 38.11 -25.54 -31.83
C ASP A 8 37.02 -26.24 -31.01
N PHE A 9 36.97 -27.58 -31.05
CA PHE A 9 36.04 -28.37 -30.23
C PHE A 9 36.33 -28.23 -28.73
N GLN A 10 37.59 -28.32 -28.33
CA GLN A 10 37.99 -28.12 -26.92
C GLN A 10 37.75 -26.69 -26.43
N ALA A 11 37.88 -25.69 -27.30
CA ALA A 11 37.56 -24.31 -26.97
C ALA A 11 36.05 -24.11 -26.77
N ALA A 12 35.22 -24.71 -27.63
CA ALA A 12 33.77 -24.68 -27.51
C ALA A 12 33.26 -25.41 -26.25
N GLU A 13 33.85 -26.55 -25.91
CA GLU A 13 33.50 -27.30 -24.70
C GLU A 13 33.82 -26.53 -23.41
N LYS A 14 34.98 -25.84 -23.38
CA LYS A 14 35.35 -24.96 -22.25
C LYS A 14 34.41 -23.76 -22.11
N LEU A 15 33.99 -23.18 -23.23
CA LEU A 15 33.05 -22.06 -23.23
C LEU A 15 31.68 -22.50 -22.71
N ALA A 16 31.17 -23.64 -23.17
CA ALA A 16 29.92 -24.22 -22.71
C ALA A 16 29.96 -24.59 -21.22
N ALA A 17 31.07 -25.15 -20.73
CA ALA A 17 31.25 -25.45 -19.31
C ALA A 17 31.32 -24.18 -18.44
N GLN A 18 31.93 -23.10 -18.96
CA GLN A 18 32.02 -21.82 -18.28
C GLN A 18 30.66 -21.11 -18.22
N GLU A 19 29.88 -21.15 -19.30
CA GLU A 19 28.51 -20.62 -19.34
C GLU A 19 27.57 -21.41 -18.42
N ALA A 20 27.69 -22.74 -18.39
CA ALA A 20 26.93 -23.59 -17.47
C ALA A 20 27.26 -23.29 -15.99
N GLY A 21 28.54 -23.16 -15.64
CA GLY A 21 28.96 -22.80 -14.28
C GLY A 21 28.55 -21.39 -13.86
N GLN A 22 28.52 -20.43 -14.79
CA GLN A 22 28.00 -19.09 -14.53
C GLN A 22 26.47 -19.08 -14.34
N ALA A 23 25.73 -19.90 -15.09
CA ALA A 23 24.29 -20.04 -14.93
C ALA A 23 23.91 -20.69 -13.59
N GLU A 24 24.63 -21.72 -13.16
CA GLU A 24 24.46 -22.35 -11.85
C GLU A 24 24.81 -21.38 -10.69
N GLY A 25 25.90 -20.63 -10.83
CA GLY A 25 26.28 -19.58 -9.88
C GLY A 25 25.24 -18.46 -9.78
N ALA A 26 24.71 -18.00 -10.92
CA ALA A 26 23.68 -16.97 -10.99
C ALA A 26 22.36 -17.41 -10.35
N PHE A 27 21.92 -18.65 -10.64
CA PHE A 27 20.72 -19.23 -10.04
C PHE A 27 20.89 -19.44 -8.53
N GLY A 28 22.07 -19.91 -8.09
CA GLY A 28 22.41 -20.04 -6.67
C GLY A 28 22.37 -18.69 -5.94
N THR A 29 22.95 -17.64 -6.51
CA THR A 29 22.88 -16.28 -5.94
C THR A 29 21.46 -15.72 -5.92
N TRP A 30 20.66 -16.00 -6.95
CA TRP A 30 19.26 -15.57 -6.99
C TRP A 30 18.40 -16.30 -5.95
N ALA A 31 18.55 -17.63 -5.82
CA ALA A 31 17.81 -18.42 -4.83
C ALA A 31 18.18 -18.05 -3.39
N VAL A 32 19.47 -17.80 -3.12
CA VAL A 32 19.94 -17.27 -1.84
C VAL A 32 19.38 -15.87 -1.58
N SER A 33 19.33 -15.01 -2.59
CA SER A 33 18.73 -13.67 -2.48
C SER A 33 17.23 -13.72 -2.21
N VAL A 34 16.49 -14.64 -2.82
CA VAL A 34 15.05 -14.81 -2.58
C VAL A 34 14.80 -15.38 -1.19
N ASN A 35 15.58 -16.37 -0.75
CA ASN A 35 15.45 -16.93 0.58
C ASN A 35 15.79 -15.89 1.67
N GLN A 36 16.86 -15.11 1.48
CA GLN A 36 17.20 -14.01 2.38
C GLN A 36 16.07 -12.97 2.41
N TRP A 37 15.54 -12.57 1.26
CA TRP A 37 14.40 -11.67 1.19
C TRP A 37 13.17 -12.22 1.91
N CYS A 38 12.84 -13.50 1.72
CA CYS A 38 11.74 -14.15 2.44
C CYS A 38 11.96 -14.16 3.95
N GLN A 39 13.19 -14.39 4.41
CA GLN A 39 13.54 -14.33 5.82
C GLN A 39 13.45 -12.91 6.37
N ASP A 40 13.93 -11.91 5.64
CA ASP A 40 13.84 -10.50 6.04
C ASP A 40 12.38 -10.03 6.11
N VAL A 41 11.56 -10.44 5.13
CA VAL A 41 10.11 -10.19 5.12
C VAL A 41 9.43 -10.89 6.29
N TRP A 42 9.77 -12.16 6.55
CA TRP A 42 9.22 -12.91 7.68
C TRP A 42 9.58 -12.25 9.02
N HIS A 43 10.85 -11.88 9.17
CA HIS A 43 11.34 -11.23 10.37
C HIS A 43 10.69 -9.86 10.57
N GLY A 44 10.63 -9.02 9.54
CA GLY A 44 10.03 -7.70 9.62
C GLY A 44 8.52 -7.72 9.85
N LEU A 45 7.77 -8.55 9.11
CA LEU A 45 6.30 -8.52 9.16
C LEU A 45 5.70 -9.34 10.30
N PHE A 46 6.33 -10.45 10.70
CA PHE A 46 5.73 -11.41 11.64
C PHE A 46 6.54 -11.60 12.92
N ALA A 47 7.88 -11.60 12.86
CA ALA A 47 8.70 -11.83 14.04
C ALA A 47 8.98 -10.54 14.85
N ASN A 48 8.94 -9.37 14.20
CA ASN A 48 9.17 -8.08 14.83
C ASN A 48 7.90 -7.56 15.50
N GLN A 49 7.39 -8.28 16.49
CA GLN A 49 6.17 -7.92 17.24
C GLN A 49 6.51 -7.00 18.42
N ALA A 50 5.62 -6.05 18.76
CA ALA A 50 5.81 -5.22 19.94
C ALA A 50 5.79 -6.08 21.21
N PRO A 51 6.65 -5.77 22.20
CA PRO A 51 6.68 -6.54 23.45
C PRO A 51 5.39 -6.34 24.25
N GLY A 52 4.92 -7.42 24.88
CA GLY A 52 3.78 -7.41 25.79
C GLY A 52 2.41 -7.49 25.10
N PRO A 53 1.31 -7.19 25.82
CA PRO A 53 -0.05 -7.34 25.29
C PRO A 53 -0.37 -6.40 24.13
N GLY A 54 0.40 -5.30 23.98
CA GLY A 54 0.27 -4.38 22.85
C GLY A 54 0.51 -5.06 21.51
N GLY A 55 1.50 -5.96 21.41
CA GLY A 55 1.81 -6.67 20.17
C GLY A 55 0.70 -7.60 19.69
N LEU A 56 -0.03 -8.24 20.61
CA LEU A 56 -1.17 -9.09 20.26
C LEU A 56 -2.34 -8.27 19.69
N ILE A 57 -2.56 -7.08 20.25
CA ILE A 57 -3.57 -6.14 19.77
C ILE A 57 -3.18 -5.66 18.38
N GLU A 58 -1.93 -5.21 18.21
CA GLU A 58 -1.34 -4.77 16.94
C GLU A 58 -1.54 -5.81 15.83
N ASP A 59 -1.19 -7.08 16.11
CA ASP A 59 -1.31 -8.19 15.15
C ASP A 59 -2.76 -8.52 14.81
N THR A 60 -3.66 -8.44 15.78
CA THR A 60 -5.09 -8.69 15.55
C THR A 60 -5.69 -7.62 14.63
N PHE A 61 -5.38 -6.35 14.88
CA PHE A 61 -5.83 -5.25 14.03
C PHE A 61 -5.21 -5.33 12.63
N MET A 62 -3.94 -5.67 12.52
CA MET A 62 -3.29 -5.86 11.22
C MET A 62 -3.84 -7.06 10.44
N GLY A 63 -4.09 -8.18 11.11
CA GLY A 63 -4.72 -9.35 10.51
C GLY A 63 -6.12 -9.01 9.98
N LEU A 64 -6.91 -8.29 10.78
CA LEU A 64 -8.23 -7.82 10.37
C LEU A 64 -8.17 -6.86 9.17
N LEU A 65 -7.28 -5.86 9.22
CA LEU A 65 -7.05 -4.93 8.11
C LEU A 65 -6.64 -5.64 6.83
N SER A 66 -5.74 -6.62 6.94
CA SER A 66 -5.27 -7.43 5.81
C SER A 66 -6.40 -8.27 5.21
N ALA A 67 -7.20 -8.93 6.06
CA ALA A 67 -8.33 -9.75 5.62
C ALA A 67 -9.41 -8.91 4.92
N VAL A 68 -9.77 -7.76 5.48
CA VAL A 68 -10.76 -6.84 4.91
C VAL A 68 -10.24 -6.23 3.59
N SER A 69 -8.97 -5.86 3.53
CA SER A 69 -8.35 -5.33 2.32
C SER A 69 -8.31 -6.37 1.20
N LEU A 70 -7.90 -7.60 1.52
CA LEU A 70 -7.90 -8.71 0.56
C LEU A 70 -9.32 -9.00 0.05
N TYR A 71 -10.29 -9.09 0.96
CA TYR A 71 -11.70 -9.27 0.58
C TYR A 71 -12.16 -8.15 -0.37
N SER A 72 -11.83 -6.90 -0.06
CA SER A 72 -12.21 -5.74 -0.87
C SER A 72 -11.56 -5.79 -2.26
N LEU A 73 -10.26 -6.13 -2.34
CA LEU A 73 -9.53 -6.28 -3.59
C LEU A 73 -10.10 -7.41 -4.46
N VAL A 74 -10.44 -8.54 -3.85
CA VAL A 74 -11.10 -9.66 -4.53
C VAL A 74 -12.42 -9.20 -5.13
N GLN A 75 -13.27 -8.50 -4.35
CA GLN A 75 -14.52 -7.94 -4.86
C GLN A 75 -14.28 -6.96 -6.01
N MET A 76 -13.27 -6.09 -5.90
CA MET A 76 -12.90 -5.14 -6.97
C MET A 76 -12.45 -5.84 -8.26
N ALA A 77 -11.67 -6.92 -8.16
CA ALA A 77 -11.22 -7.69 -9.32
C ALA A 77 -12.39 -8.35 -10.09
N PHE A 78 -13.48 -8.68 -9.39
CA PHE A 78 -14.69 -9.24 -10.00
C PHE A 78 -15.69 -8.19 -10.50
N LEU A 79 -15.46 -6.89 -10.26
CA LEU A 79 -16.31 -5.82 -10.80
C LEU A 79 -16.06 -5.63 -12.30
N LYS A 80 -17.00 -6.11 -13.13
CA LYS A 80 -16.94 -6.01 -14.60
C LYS A 80 -17.23 -4.62 -15.18
N ARG A 81 -17.59 -3.62 -14.36
CA ARG A 81 -18.11 -2.33 -14.85
C ARG A 81 -17.04 -1.23 -14.78
N LYS A 82 -16.50 -0.85 -15.95
CA LYS A 82 -15.64 0.32 -16.09
C LYS A 82 -16.49 1.60 -16.10
N SER A 83 -16.14 2.57 -15.26
CA SER A 83 -16.71 3.92 -15.27
C SER A 83 -15.83 4.81 -16.14
N ASN A 84 -16.37 5.38 -17.22
CA ASN A 84 -15.65 6.33 -18.08
C ASN A 84 -15.81 7.80 -17.62
N SER A 85 -16.19 8.02 -16.37
CA SER A 85 -16.30 9.38 -15.82
C SER A 85 -14.98 9.81 -15.18
N TRP A 86 -14.63 11.09 -15.32
CA TRP A 86 -13.48 11.69 -14.64
C TRP A 86 -13.54 11.49 -13.12
N SER A 87 -14.72 11.62 -12.51
CA SER A 87 -14.87 11.39 -11.08
C SER A 87 -14.70 9.93 -10.69
N GLY A 88 -15.17 9.00 -11.53
CA GLY A 88 -14.94 7.57 -11.34
C GLY A 88 -13.46 7.21 -11.42
N LEU A 89 -12.76 7.75 -12.42
CA LEU A 89 -11.31 7.57 -12.57
C LEU A 89 -10.55 8.14 -11.37
N ALA A 90 -10.84 9.38 -10.96
CA ALA A 90 -10.19 10.02 -9.83
C ALA A 90 -10.46 9.26 -8.52
N HIS A 91 -11.70 8.81 -8.28
CA HIS A 91 -12.04 8.01 -7.10
C HIS A 91 -11.29 6.67 -7.09
N THR A 92 -11.28 5.94 -8.21
CA THR A 92 -10.57 4.65 -8.27
C THR A 92 -9.05 4.83 -8.15
N ALA A 93 -8.47 5.82 -8.82
CA ALA A 93 -7.02 6.07 -8.77
C ALA A 93 -6.58 6.48 -7.36
N THR A 94 -7.28 7.43 -6.74
CA THR A 94 -6.99 7.81 -5.34
C THR A 94 -7.26 6.67 -4.37
N GLY A 95 -8.27 5.82 -4.61
CA GLY A 95 -8.52 4.62 -3.82
C GLY A 95 -7.35 3.64 -3.88
N ALA A 96 -6.76 3.42 -5.06
CA ALA A 96 -5.55 2.63 -5.21
C ALA A 96 -4.34 3.27 -4.50
N MET A 97 -4.20 4.60 -4.57
CA MET A 97 -3.14 5.32 -3.85
C MET A 97 -3.30 5.22 -2.32
N GLN A 98 -4.54 5.21 -1.79
CA GLN A 98 -4.79 5.02 -0.36
C GLN A 98 -4.24 3.68 0.13
N ILE A 99 -4.39 2.60 -0.66
CA ILE A 99 -3.83 1.29 -0.33
C ILE A 99 -2.31 1.41 -0.19
N GLY A 100 -1.64 2.02 -1.16
CA GLY A 100 -0.18 2.21 -1.11
C GLY A 100 0.28 3.02 0.11
N ILE A 101 -0.44 4.10 0.43
CA ILE A 101 -0.12 4.96 1.58
C ILE A 101 -0.30 4.25 2.92
N VAL A 102 -1.36 3.45 3.06
CA VAL A 102 -1.61 2.70 4.31
C VAL A 102 -0.58 1.60 4.45
N LEU A 103 -0.23 0.90 3.36
CA LEU A 103 0.81 -0.13 3.37
C LEU A 103 2.18 0.45 3.75
N TYR A 104 2.53 1.64 3.26
CA TYR A 104 3.78 2.30 3.63
C TYR A 104 3.90 2.46 5.16
N ALA A 105 2.85 2.99 5.81
CA ALA A 105 2.88 3.19 7.26
C ALA A 105 2.96 1.86 8.03
N ILE A 106 2.24 0.83 7.57
CA ILE A 106 2.30 -0.51 8.17
C ILE A 106 3.71 -1.08 8.03
N ILE A 107 4.34 -0.94 6.86
CA ILE A 107 5.69 -1.45 6.62
C ILE A 107 6.72 -0.71 7.48
N GLU A 108 6.65 0.62 7.58
CA GLU A 108 7.56 1.37 8.46
C GLU A 108 7.38 0.99 9.93
N GLU A 109 6.14 0.88 10.41
CA GLU A 109 5.88 0.50 11.79
C GLU A 109 6.35 -0.93 12.07
N ARG A 110 6.08 -1.89 11.16
CA ARG A 110 6.39 -3.30 11.37
C ARG A 110 7.82 -3.67 11.07
N CYS A 111 8.36 -3.25 9.94
CA CYS A 111 9.71 -3.63 9.55
C CYS A 111 10.77 -2.75 10.24
N LEU A 112 10.47 -1.47 10.49
CA LEU A 112 11.46 -0.50 10.96
C LEU A 112 11.17 0.02 12.38
N ARG A 113 9.95 -0.17 12.91
CA ARG A 113 9.50 0.43 14.18
C ARG A 113 9.60 1.96 14.19
N GLU A 114 9.44 2.55 13.01
CA GLU A 114 9.48 3.99 12.78
C GLU A 114 8.08 4.53 12.50
N SER A 115 7.86 5.79 12.86
CA SER A 115 6.63 6.52 12.53
C SER A 115 6.79 7.25 11.20
N PRO A 116 5.76 7.29 10.35
CA PRO A 116 5.82 8.00 9.07
C PRO A 116 6.22 9.47 9.15
N GLY A 117 6.89 9.95 8.09
CA GLY A 117 7.29 11.35 7.98
C GLY A 117 6.13 12.33 7.76
N PRO A 118 6.39 13.65 7.81
CA PRO A 118 5.38 14.68 7.63
C PRO A 118 4.80 14.69 6.21
N VAL A 119 5.61 14.27 5.22
CA VAL A 119 5.17 14.12 3.82
C VAL A 119 4.07 13.07 3.72
N TRP A 120 4.22 11.94 4.42
CA TRP A 120 3.20 10.90 4.47
C TRP A 120 1.92 11.41 5.13
N ALA A 121 2.03 12.16 6.24
CA ALA A 121 0.87 12.71 6.94
C ALA A 121 0.03 13.62 6.02
N VAL A 122 0.69 14.52 5.27
CA VAL A 122 0.01 15.37 4.28
C VAL A 122 -0.53 14.57 3.10
N ALA A 123 0.27 13.67 2.54
CA ALA A 123 -0.15 12.89 1.38
C ALA A 123 -1.39 12.04 1.70
N THR A 124 -1.43 11.44 2.89
CA THR A 124 -2.57 10.67 3.39
C THR A 124 -3.80 11.55 3.48
N TRP A 125 -3.67 12.72 4.11
CA TRP A 125 -4.76 13.68 4.22
C TRP A 125 -5.32 14.08 2.83
N VAL A 126 -4.46 14.49 1.89
CA VAL A 126 -4.87 14.92 0.54
C VAL A 126 -5.52 13.79 -0.24
N ILE A 127 -4.90 12.62 -0.28
CA ILE A 127 -5.38 11.48 -1.08
C ILE A 127 -6.72 10.99 -0.54
N PHE A 128 -6.88 10.91 0.78
CA PHE A 128 -8.17 10.58 1.38
C PHE A 128 -9.21 11.65 1.11
N MET A 129 -8.90 12.94 1.25
CA MET A 129 -9.84 14.02 0.89
C MET A 129 -10.33 13.90 -0.54
N VAL A 130 -9.43 13.78 -1.51
CA VAL A 130 -9.79 13.68 -2.93
C VAL A 130 -10.64 12.44 -3.20
N ASN A 131 -10.29 11.30 -2.62
CA ASN A 131 -11.08 10.07 -2.75
C ASN A 131 -12.53 10.25 -2.25
N ASN A 132 -12.70 10.86 -1.07
CA ASN A 132 -14.01 11.05 -0.48
C ASN A 132 -14.85 12.09 -1.26
N ILE A 133 -14.24 13.20 -1.67
CA ILE A 133 -14.93 14.26 -2.43
C ILE A 133 -15.39 13.76 -3.81
N THR A 134 -14.57 12.95 -4.48
CA THR A 134 -14.89 12.38 -5.81
C THR A 134 -16.03 11.35 -5.75
N MET A 135 -16.42 10.89 -4.56
CA MET A 135 -17.58 10.02 -4.41
C MET A 135 -18.93 10.75 -4.48
N TRP A 136 -19.02 12.01 -4.06
CA TRP A 136 -20.29 12.74 -4.09
C TRP A 136 -21.02 12.76 -5.45
N PRO A 137 -20.35 13.04 -6.59
CA PRO A 137 -21.01 12.95 -7.89
C PRO A 137 -21.34 11.50 -8.30
N LEU A 138 -20.58 10.50 -7.82
CA LEU A 138 -20.83 9.08 -8.10
C LEU A 138 -22.11 8.58 -7.41
N LEU A 139 -22.46 9.13 -6.25
CA LEU A 139 -23.70 8.79 -5.54
C LEU A 139 -24.97 9.10 -6.34
N LYS A 140 -24.91 10.00 -7.33
CA LYS A 140 -26.04 10.26 -8.26
C LYS A 140 -26.39 9.03 -9.08
N TYR A 141 -25.41 8.17 -9.37
CA TYR A 141 -25.57 6.96 -10.17
C TYR A 141 -25.76 5.70 -9.31
N PHE A 142 -25.81 5.85 -7.98
CA PHE A 142 -26.03 4.75 -7.05
C PHE A 142 -27.46 4.23 -7.18
N ARG A 143 -27.59 2.92 -7.51
CA ARG A 143 -28.87 2.23 -7.74
C ARG A 143 -29.44 1.48 -6.52
N GLY A 144 -28.80 1.59 -5.35
CA GLY A 144 -29.32 0.99 -4.12
C GLY A 144 -30.43 1.81 -3.48
N THR A 145 -30.85 1.41 -2.28
CA THR A 145 -31.94 2.08 -1.55
C THR A 145 -31.56 3.48 -1.08
N GLU A 146 -32.53 4.34 -0.79
CA GLU A 146 -32.26 5.68 -0.24
C GLU A 146 -31.51 5.59 1.11
N VAL A 147 -31.86 4.62 1.94
CA VAL A 147 -31.18 4.36 3.22
C VAL A 147 -29.70 4.06 3.00
N GLN A 148 -29.36 3.21 2.02
CA GLN A 148 -27.96 2.92 1.69
C GLN A 148 -27.24 4.16 1.17
N ARG A 149 -27.90 5.01 0.37
CA ARG A 149 -27.32 6.27 -0.12
C ARG A 149 -27.02 7.23 1.02
N VAL A 150 -27.91 7.35 2.02
CA VAL A 150 -27.68 8.16 3.23
C VAL A 150 -26.52 7.59 4.04
N LEU A 151 -26.48 6.27 4.23
CA LEU A 151 -25.40 5.60 4.95
C LEU A 151 -24.03 5.85 4.28
N PHE A 152 -23.96 5.79 2.95
CA PHE A 152 -22.74 6.15 2.23
C PHE A 152 -22.34 7.61 2.50
N LYS A 153 -23.26 8.57 2.35
CA LYS A 153 -22.94 9.98 2.65
C LYS A 153 -22.42 10.17 4.08
N LEU A 154 -23.02 9.48 5.04
CA LEU A 154 -22.59 9.52 6.44
C LEU A 154 -21.18 8.94 6.59
N ALA A 155 -20.89 7.78 5.99
CA ALA A 155 -19.58 7.16 6.01
C ALA A 155 -18.50 8.07 5.40
N TYR A 156 -18.74 8.65 4.23
CA TYR A 156 -17.80 9.58 3.58
C TYR A 156 -17.60 10.86 4.40
N SER A 157 -18.66 11.40 5.02
CA SER A 157 -18.54 12.57 5.90
C SER A 157 -17.74 12.25 7.17
N PHE A 158 -17.93 11.06 7.73
CA PHE A 158 -17.18 10.56 8.87
C PHE A 158 -15.68 10.41 8.54
N ILE A 159 -15.34 9.81 7.40
CA ILE A 159 -13.94 9.69 6.96
C ILE A 159 -13.31 11.07 6.77
N ILE A 160 -14.05 12.03 6.21
CA ILE A 160 -13.55 13.41 6.04
C ILE A 160 -13.18 14.03 7.40
N SER A 161 -14.06 13.91 8.39
CA SER A 161 -13.78 14.38 9.75
C SER A 161 -12.57 13.69 10.38
N PHE A 162 -12.41 12.39 10.15
CA PHE A 162 -11.25 11.63 10.63
C PHE A 162 -9.93 12.14 10.06
N GLN A 163 -9.90 12.59 8.81
CA GLN A 163 -8.69 13.18 8.23
C GLN A 163 -8.34 14.54 8.87
N GLY A 164 -9.34 15.31 9.32
CA GLY A 164 -9.11 16.50 10.13
C GLY A 164 -8.45 16.16 11.47
N ILE A 165 -8.99 15.18 12.18
CA ILE A 165 -8.42 14.69 13.46
C ILE A 165 -7.01 14.15 13.24
N HIS A 166 -6.77 13.40 12.17
CA HIS A 166 -5.47 12.85 11.80
C HIS A 166 -4.41 13.95 11.69
N ALA A 167 -4.67 15.02 10.94
CA ALA A 167 -3.72 16.11 10.80
C ALA A 167 -3.54 16.94 12.09
N VAL A 168 -4.57 17.05 12.93
CA VAL A 168 -4.43 17.60 14.29
C VAL A 168 -3.56 16.72 15.18
N ALA A 169 -3.73 15.40 15.14
CA ALA A 169 -2.91 14.47 15.90
C ALA A 169 -1.42 14.57 15.51
N TRP A 170 -1.13 14.64 14.21
CA TRP A 170 0.25 14.85 13.73
C TRP A 170 0.81 16.24 14.02
N SER A 171 -0.02 17.22 14.34
CA SER A 171 0.47 18.54 14.74
C SER A 171 1.25 18.52 16.06
N TYR A 172 1.08 17.47 16.86
CA TYR A 172 1.94 17.22 18.03
C TYR A 172 3.41 17.05 17.64
N GLN A 173 3.68 16.33 16.54
CA GLN A 173 5.03 16.11 16.03
C GLN A 173 5.48 17.21 15.05
N TYR A 174 4.55 17.72 14.23
CA TYR A 174 4.81 18.72 13.20
C TYR A 174 3.85 19.92 13.34
N PRO A 175 4.20 20.95 14.13
CA PRO A 175 3.28 22.01 14.54
C PRO A 175 2.58 22.75 13.40
N TRP A 176 3.21 22.83 12.22
CA TRP A 176 2.63 23.51 11.06
C TRP A 176 1.38 22.79 10.49
N LEU A 177 1.23 21.48 10.71
CA LEU A 177 0.04 20.73 10.27
C LEU A 177 -1.25 21.23 10.93
N TYR A 178 -1.15 21.80 12.14
CA TYR A 178 -2.28 22.45 12.81
C TYR A 178 -2.93 23.50 11.92
N TRP A 179 -2.12 24.36 11.30
CA TRP A 179 -2.59 25.46 10.46
C TRP A 179 -3.22 24.99 9.15
N VAL A 180 -2.89 23.79 8.68
CA VAL A 180 -3.47 23.20 7.46
C VAL A 180 -4.94 22.81 7.68
N VAL A 181 -5.29 22.37 8.90
CA VAL A 181 -6.65 21.89 9.23
C VAL A 181 -7.56 23.01 9.71
N MET A 182 -6.99 24.07 10.32
CA MET A 182 -7.74 25.16 10.94
C MET A 182 -8.79 25.83 10.03
N PRO A 183 -8.53 26.11 8.73
CA PRO A 183 -9.56 26.63 7.85
C PRO A 183 -10.79 25.72 7.80
N TYR A 184 -10.60 24.40 7.72
CA TYR A 184 -11.70 23.45 7.61
C TYR A 184 -12.61 23.43 8.84
N TRP A 185 -12.04 23.55 10.04
CA TRP A 185 -12.78 23.59 11.30
C TRP A 185 -13.42 24.93 11.60
N PHE A 186 -12.76 26.04 11.25
CA PHE A 186 -13.35 27.36 11.41
C PHE A 186 -14.67 27.49 10.63
N TRP A 187 -14.76 26.86 9.45
CA TRP A 187 -15.97 26.84 8.64
C TRP A 187 -16.97 25.72 9.02
N SER A 188 -16.57 24.71 9.80
CA SER A 188 -17.48 23.62 10.23
C SER A 188 -18.29 23.92 11.50
N ILE A 189 -17.94 24.98 12.24
CA ILE A 189 -18.62 25.41 13.48
C ILE A 189 -19.75 26.42 13.19
N LYS A 190 -19.97 26.78 11.92
CA LYS A 190 -21.13 27.56 11.47
C LYS A 190 -22.19 26.68 10.85
#